data_AF-A0A920KFN8-F1
#
_entry.id   AF-A0A920KFN8-F1
#
_cell.length_a   1.000
_cell.length_b   1.000
_cell.length_c   1.000
_cell.angle_alpha   90.00
_cell.angle_beta   90.00
_cell.angle_gamma   90.00
#
_symmetry.space_group_name_H-M   'P 1'
#
loop_
_entity.id
_entity.type
_entity.pdbx_description
1 polymer ?
#
loop_
_entity_poly.entity_id
_entity_poly.type
_entity_poly.pdbx_seq_one_letter_code
_entity_poly.pdbx_strand_id
1 'polypeptide(L)'
;MAGIELVDDRYDDYSAFPTPILVADDFFNSGVVLSKEKTSWKSLDLLKLEGVMRIDDVEVGRGSGADILGHPMEALAWLANHCISLGAPLKKGKFIMLGSVVKTVFIEQPATVSIRFDELGEASVRFV
;
A
#
# COMPACT_ATOMS: atom_id res chain seq x y z
N MET A 1 5.05 -1.14 9.55
CA MET A 1 5.13 0.33 9.37
C MET A 1 3.86 0.76 8.65
N ALA A 2 3.50 2.04 8.69
CA ALA A 2 2.52 2.59 7.77
C ALA A 2 3.22 2.96 6.45
N GLY A 3 2.49 2.95 5.33
CA GLY A 3 3.03 3.34 4.04
C GLY A 3 1.96 3.88 3.10
N ILE A 4 2.35 4.82 2.24
CA ILE A 4 1.56 5.32 1.12
C ILE A 4 2.21 4.79 -0.15
N GLU A 5 1.44 4.08 -0.97
CA GLU A 5 1.82 3.74 -2.33
C GLU A 5 1.44 4.90 -3.26
N LEU A 6 2.40 5.37 -4.05
CA LEU A 6 2.15 6.32 -5.12
C LEU A 6 2.01 5.51 -6.40
N VAL A 7 0.80 5.49 -6.93
CA VAL A 7 0.49 4.92 -8.24
C VAL A 7 0.27 6.03 -9.25
N ASP A 8 0.60 5.77 -10.50
CA ASP A 8 0.44 6.71 -11.60
C ASP A 8 -0.39 6.09 -12.72
N ASP A 9 -1.38 6.83 -13.22
CA ASP A 9 -2.20 6.37 -14.34
C ASP A 9 -1.56 6.81 -15.65
N ARG A 10 -0.89 5.86 -16.31
CA ARG A 10 -0.19 6.09 -17.58
C ARG A 10 -1.11 5.94 -18.79
N TYR A 11 -2.40 5.72 -18.56
CA TYR A 11 -3.39 5.45 -19.59
C TYR A 11 -4.53 6.48 -19.53
N ASP A 12 -5.20 6.71 -20.66
CA ASP A 12 -6.43 7.52 -20.67
C ASP A 12 -7.62 6.75 -20.06
N ASP A 13 -7.66 5.42 -20.27
CA ASP A 13 -8.63 4.49 -19.69
C ASP A 13 -7.94 3.13 -19.44
N TYR A 14 -7.42 2.93 -18.22
CA TYR A 14 -6.77 1.68 -17.85
C TYR A 14 -7.72 0.46 -17.91
N SER A 15 -9.04 0.68 -17.79
CA SER A 15 -10.04 -0.40 -17.76
C SER A 15 -10.23 -1.07 -19.13
N ALA A 16 -9.82 -0.39 -20.20
CA ALA A 16 -9.81 -0.93 -21.55
C ALA A 16 -8.67 -1.95 -21.79
N PHE A 17 -7.66 -1.99 -20.91
CA PHE A 17 -6.50 -2.86 -21.06
C PHE A 17 -6.62 -4.16 -20.26
N PRO A 18 -6.17 -5.30 -20.82
CA PRO A 18 -6.16 -6.55 -20.07
C PRO A 18 -5.02 -6.54 -19.04
N THR A 19 -5.20 -7.27 -17.94
CA THR A 19 -4.26 -7.33 -16.82
C THR A 19 -2.78 -7.53 -17.19
N PRO A 20 -2.40 -8.35 -18.21
CA PRO A 20 -1.00 -8.48 -18.59
C PRO A 20 -0.33 -7.16 -19.04
N ILE A 21 -1.08 -6.22 -19.62
CA ILE A 21 -0.57 -4.89 -19.96
C ILE A 21 -0.30 -4.09 -18.69
N LEU A 22 -1.23 -4.12 -17.73
CA LEU A 22 -1.06 -3.47 -16.44
C LEU A 22 0.12 -4.05 -15.65
N VAL A 23 0.34 -5.38 -15.74
CA VAL A 23 1.52 -6.04 -15.14
C VAL A 23 2.82 -5.60 -15.81
N ALA A 24 2.84 -5.45 -17.14
CA ALA A 24 4.01 -4.96 -17.87
C ALA A 24 4.39 -3.52 -17.50
N ASP A 25 3.41 -2.75 -17.01
CA ASP A 25 3.55 -1.39 -16.50
C ASP A 25 3.98 -1.33 -15.02
N ASP A 26 4.52 -2.42 -14.48
CA ASP A 26 4.84 -2.56 -13.05
C ASP A 26 3.62 -2.24 -12.16
N PHE A 27 2.42 -2.55 -12.66
CA PHE A 27 1.14 -2.37 -11.98
C PHE A 27 0.94 -0.97 -11.37
N PHE A 28 1.18 0.06 -12.19
CA PHE A 28 1.04 1.49 -11.84
C PHE A 28 2.08 2.04 -10.83
N ASN A 29 3.07 1.25 -10.39
CA ASN A 29 4.04 1.67 -9.38
C ASN A 29 4.80 2.95 -9.79
N SER A 30 4.84 3.95 -8.91
CA SER A 30 5.61 5.19 -9.11
C SER A 30 6.51 5.54 -7.93
N GLY A 31 6.03 5.34 -6.69
CA GLY A 31 6.82 5.64 -5.50
C GLY A 31 6.21 5.13 -4.21
N VAL A 32 6.93 5.33 -3.10
CA VAL A 32 6.47 4.93 -1.78
C VAL A 32 6.90 5.94 -0.72
N VAL A 33 6.03 6.19 0.24
CA VAL A 33 6.31 6.98 1.44
C VAL A 33 6.11 6.09 2.64
N LEU A 34 7.14 5.98 3.49
CA LEU A 34 7.15 5.03 4.60
C LEU A 34 7.28 5.76 5.94
N SER A 35 6.52 5.31 6.93
CA SER A 35 6.73 5.75 8.31
C SER A 35 7.94 5.06 8.94
N LYS A 36 8.29 5.46 10.16
CA LYS A 36 9.32 4.75 10.95
C LYS A 36 8.89 3.30 11.23
N GLU A 37 9.84 2.38 11.17
CA GLU A 37 9.59 0.98 11.53
C GLU A 37 9.17 0.84 13.00
N LYS A 38 8.07 0.13 13.21
CA LYS A 38 7.58 -0.36 14.51
C LYS A 38 7.94 -1.83 14.65
N THR A 39 9.01 -2.17 15.38
CA THR A 39 9.48 -3.55 15.54
C THR A 39 8.55 -4.45 16.37
N SER A 40 7.68 -3.85 17.18
CA SER A 40 6.68 -4.53 18.02
C SER A 40 5.44 -5.00 17.27
N TRP A 41 5.40 -4.88 15.93
CA TRP A 41 4.20 -5.19 15.13
C TRP A 41 3.69 -6.62 15.28
N LYS A 42 4.56 -7.57 15.66
CA LYS A 42 4.23 -8.99 15.80
C LYS A 42 3.25 -9.29 16.95
N SER A 43 3.10 -8.39 17.91
CA SER A 43 2.13 -8.54 19.00
C SER A 43 0.76 -7.93 18.67
N LEU A 44 0.61 -7.33 17.49
CA LEU A 44 -0.61 -6.65 17.08
C LEU A 44 -1.56 -7.61 16.37
N ASP A 45 -2.87 -7.39 16.52
CA ASP A 45 -3.89 -8.03 15.70
C ASP A 45 -3.97 -7.31 14.34
N LEU A 46 -3.13 -7.74 13.40
CA LEU A 46 -3.00 -7.10 12.08
C LEU A 46 -4.31 -7.05 11.30
N LEU A 47 -5.24 -7.98 11.58
CA LEU A 47 -6.54 -8.04 10.94
C LEU A 47 -7.41 -6.83 11.30
N LYS A 48 -7.32 -6.37 12.55
CA LYS A 48 -8.14 -5.29 13.11
C LYS A 48 -7.48 -3.92 13.06
N LEU A 49 -6.23 -3.83 12.59
CA LEU A 49 -5.56 -2.54 12.48
C LEU A 49 -6.29 -1.66 11.47
N GLU A 50 -6.88 -0.57 11.96
CA GLU A 50 -7.53 0.43 11.13
C GLU A 50 -6.50 1.42 10.56
N GLY A 51 -6.63 1.70 9.28
CA GLY A 51 -5.89 2.74 8.57
C GLY A 51 -6.84 3.86 8.16
N VAL A 52 -6.50 5.11 8.49
CA VAL A 52 -7.29 6.29 8.11
C VAL A 52 -6.44 7.23 7.26
N MET A 53 -6.87 7.44 6.00
CA MET A 53 -6.24 8.33 5.06
C MET A 53 -6.85 9.73 5.14
N ARG A 54 -6.00 10.76 5.18
CA ARG A 54 -6.40 12.16 5.18
C ARG A 54 -5.72 12.93 4.06
N ILE A 55 -6.45 13.91 3.53
CA ILE A 55 -5.93 14.98 2.65
C ILE A 55 -6.25 16.30 3.35
N ASP A 56 -5.22 17.08 3.66
CA ASP A 56 -5.34 18.35 4.42
C ASP A 56 -6.23 18.20 5.66
N ASP A 57 -5.92 17.18 6.47
CA ASP A 57 -6.61 16.80 7.71
C ASP A 57 -8.06 16.31 7.56
N VAL A 58 -8.62 16.29 6.34
CA VAL A 58 -9.94 15.72 6.05
C VAL A 58 -9.83 14.24 5.74
N GLU A 59 -10.60 13.41 6.44
CA GLU A 59 -10.66 11.97 6.16
C GLU A 59 -11.29 11.70 4.78
N VAL A 60 -10.53 11.03 3.92
CA VAL A 60 -10.96 10.66 2.56
C VAL A 60 -11.20 9.17 2.41
N GLY A 61 -10.76 8.37 3.38
CA GLY A 61 -11.05 6.94 3.40
C GLY A 61 -10.46 6.23 4.61
N ARG A 62 -11.00 5.05 4.84
CA ARG A 62 -10.68 4.18 5.97
C ARG A 62 -10.84 2.73 5.55
N GLY A 63 -10.01 1.86 6.11
CA GLY A 63 -10.17 0.42 6.03
C GLY A 63 -9.39 -0.28 7.14
N SER A 64 -9.37 -1.59 7.08
CA SER A 64 -8.67 -2.44 8.05
C SER A 64 -7.75 -3.44 7.35
N GLY A 65 -6.85 -4.07 8.10
CA GLY A 65 -6.02 -5.14 7.56
C GLY A 65 -6.82 -6.29 6.93
N ALA A 66 -8.07 -6.52 7.34
CA ALA A 66 -8.95 -7.51 6.74
C ALA A 66 -9.28 -7.23 5.26
N ASP A 67 -9.20 -5.98 4.82
CA ASP A 67 -9.44 -5.61 3.42
C ASP A 67 -8.32 -6.11 2.49
N ILE A 68 -7.16 -6.46 3.07
CA ILE A 68 -6.01 -7.02 2.34
C ILE A 68 -6.15 -8.54 2.27
N LEU A 69 -6.86 -9.01 1.24
CA LEU A 69 -7.06 -10.45 0.96
C LEU A 69 -7.56 -11.26 2.18
N GLY A 70 -8.35 -10.66 3.05
CA GLY A 70 -8.85 -11.28 4.28
C GLY A 70 -7.86 -11.30 5.45
N HIS A 71 -6.55 -11.22 5.21
CA HIS A 71 -5.52 -10.98 6.24
C HIS A 71 -4.20 -10.53 5.58
N PRO A 72 -3.49 -9.48 6.07
CA PRO A 72 -2.33 -8.92 5.36
C PRO A 72 -1.18 -9.91 5.11
N MET A 73 -0.99 -10.90 6.00
CA MET A 73 0.04 -11.92 5.83
C MET A 73 -0.26 -12.94 4.73
N GLU A 74 -1.52 -13.06 4.28
CA GLU A 74 -1.86 -13.91 3.12
C GLU A 74 -1.27 -13.33 1.83
N ALA A 75 -1.31 -12.01 1.67
CA ALA A 75 -0.65 -11.33 0.56
C ALA A 75 0.87 -11.57 0.54
N LEU A 76 1.52 -11.51 1.72
CA LEU A 76 2.95 -11.81 1.85
C LEU A 76 3.26 -13.27 1.51
N ALA A 77 2.46 -14.21 2.01
CA ALA A 77 2.63 -15.63 1.76
C ALA A 77 2.48 -15.96 0.27
N TRP A 78 1.46 -15.40 -0.38
CA TRP A 78 1.25 -15.52 -1.82
C TRP A 78 2.45 -15.01 -2.61
N LEU A 79 2.91 -13.78 -2.33
CA LEU A 79 4.04 -13.18 -3.04
C LEU A 79 5.32 -14.00 -2.84
N ALA A 80 5.62 -14.41 -1.60
CA ALA A 80 6.80 -15.22 -1.30
C ALA A 80 6.81 -16.54 -2.07
N ASN A 81 5.68 -17.25 -2.11
CA ASN A 81 5.53 -18.50 -2.84
C ASN A 81 5.65 -18.29 -4.36
N HIS A 82 5.05 -17.22 -4.89
CA HIS A 82 5.17 -16.87 -6.30
C HIS A 82 6.62 -16.57 -6.69
N CYS A 83 7.31 -15.74 -5.93
CA CYS A 83 8.73 -15.43 -6.12
C CYS A 83 9.61 -16.70 -6.11
N ILE A 84 9.34 -17.66 -5.22
CA ILE A 84 10.03 -18.96 -5.21
C ILE A 84 9.77 -19.74 -6.50
N SER A 85 8.53 -19.80 -6.99
CA SER A 85 8.20 -20.50 -8.24
C SER A 85 8.89 -19.91 -9.47
N LEU A 86 9.23 -18.63 -9.43
CA LEU A 86 10.00 -17.93 -10.47
C LEU A 86 11.52 -18.05 -10.30
N GLY A 87 12.00 -18.76 -9.29
CA GLY A 87 13.44 -18.89 -8.98
C GLY A 87 14.07 -17.62 -8.40
N ALA A 88 13.25 -16.66 -7.94
CA ALA A 88 13.68 -15.36 -7.43
C ALA A 88 13.12 -15.10 -6.02
N PRO A 89 13.53 -15.86 -4.99
CA PRO A 89 12.97 -15.75 -3.64
C PRO A 89 13.19 -14.36 -3.01
N LEU A 90 12.26 -13.96 -2.14
CA LEU A 90 12.38 -12.72 -1.37
C LEU A 90 13.64 -12.76 -0.48
N LYS A 91 14.36 -11.64 -0.43
CA LYS A 91 15.61 -11.49 0.33
C LYS A 91 15.40 -10.68 1.60
N LYS A 92 16.18 -10.99 2.64
CA LYS A 92 16.23 -10.20 3.89
C LYS A 92 16.53 -8.73 3.58
N GLY A 93 15.89 -7.83 4.32
CA GLY A 93 16.09 -6.38 4.21
C GLY A 93 15.21 -5.70 3.16
N LYS A 94 14.33 -6.45 2.48
CA LYS A 94 13.27 -5.88 1.65
C LYS A 94 12.08 -5.48 2.52
N PHE A 95 11.43 -4.38 2.15
CA PHE A 95 10.06 -4.09 2.58
C PHE A 95 9.10 -4.56 1.49
N ILE A 96 7.84 -4.82 1.86
CA ILE A 96 6.79 -5.30 0.97
C ILE A 96 5.54 -4.47 1.25
N MET A 97 4.94 -3.89 0.20
CA MET A 97 3.60 -3.32 0.26
C MET A 97 2.60 -4.45 0.10
N LEU A 98 1.72 -4.64 1.09
CA LEU A 98 0.85 -5.83 1.15
C LEU A 98 -0.49 -5.64 0.42
N GLY A 99 -0.77 -4.42 -0.02
CA GLY A 99 -2.05 -4.01 -0.58
C GLY A 99 -2.62 -2.78 0.14
N SER A 100 -3.62 -2.16 -0.46
CA SER A 100 -4.25 -0.95 0.07
C SER A 100 -5.47 -1.26 0.94
N VAL A 101 -5.69 -0.46 1.98
CA VAL A 101 -6.92 -0.44 2.80
C VAL A 101 -7.85 0.71 2.42
N VAL A 102 -7.41 1.61 1.54
CA VAL A 102 -8.21 2.74 1.04
C VAL A 102 -8.17 2.74 -0.49
N LYS A 103 -9.28 3.08 -1.14
CA LYS A 103 -9.29 3.26 -2.60
C LYS A 103 -8.34 4.38 -3.00
N THR A 104 -7.71 4.26 -4.17
CA THR A 104 -6.84 5.29 -4.72
C THR A 104 -7.58 6.63 -4.81
N VAL A 105 -6.88 7.72 -4.49
CA VAL A 105 -7.40 9.08 -4.56
C VAL A 105 -6.46 9.92 -5.43
N PHE A 106 -7.02 10.70 -6.34
CA PHE A 106 -6.26 11.63 -7.18
C PHE A 106 -5.91 12.91 -6.42
N ILE A 107 -4.70 13.42 -6.63
CA ILE A 107 -4.21 14.67 -6.06
C ILE A 107 -4.04 15.68 -7.19
N GLU A 108 -4.98 16.61 -7.32
CA GLU A 108 -5.03 17.58 -8.43
C GLU A 108 -4.42 18.95 -8.08
N GLN A 109 -4.24 19.22 -6.79
CA GLN A 109 -3.71 20.48 -6.26
C GLN A 109 -2.69 20.18 -5.15
N PRO A 110 -1.78 21.11 -4.83
CA PRO A 110 -0.86 20.95 -3.71
C PRO A 110 -1.62 20.61 -2.42
N ALA A 111 -1.28 19.49 -1.80
CA ALA A 111 -1.98 18.97 -0.63
C ALA A 111 -1.03 18.14 0.24
N THR A 112 -1.36 18.02 1.54
CA THR A 112 -0.70 17.08 2.45
C THR A 112 -1.53 15.82 2.55
N VAL A 113 -0.93 14.69 2.21
CA VAL A 113 -1.55 13.38 2.32
C VAL A 113 -0.92 12.63 3.49
N SER A 114 -1.75 12.01 4.32
CA SER A 114 -1.27 11.12 5.39
C SER A 114 -2.12 9.86 5.50
N ILE A 115 -1.50 8.77 5.95
CA ILE A 115 -2.16 7.53 6.35
C ILE A 115 -1.67 7.16 7.73
N ARG A 116 -2.59 7.04 8.68
CA ARG A 116 -2.31 6.64 10.04
C ARG A 116 -2.92 5.29 10.34
N PHE A 117 -2.10 4.40 10.87
CA PHE A 117 -2.51 3.16 11.51
C PHE A 117 -2.21 3.26 13.00
N ASP A 118 -3.22 3.09 13.85
CA ASP A 118 -3.15 3.41 15.29
C ASP A 118 -1.88 2.93 15.99
N GLU A 119 -1.48 1.69 15.72
CA GLU A 119 -0.34 1.06 16.39
C GLU A 119 0.92 0.98 15.52
N LEU A 120 0.82 1.23 14.21
CA LEU A 120 1.94 1.15 13.25
C LEU A 120 2.53 2.52 12.84
N GLY A 121 1.90 3.62 13.28
CA GLY A 121 2.36 4.98 13.04
C GLY A 121 1.72 5.63 11.81
N GLU A 122 2.31 6.73 11.37
CA GLU A 122 1.78 7.57 10.30
C GLU A 122 2.85 7.82 9.23
N ALA A 123 2.48 7.65 7.97
CA ALA A 123 3.26 8.10 6.82
C ALA A 123 2.59 9.37 6.27
N SER A 124 3.39 10.38 5.90
CA SER A 124 2.88 11.64 5.38
C SER A 124 3.82 12.20 4.31
N VAL A 125 3.22 12.85 3.31
CA VAL A 125 3.91 13.51 2.21
C VAL A 125 3.13 14.76 1.80
N ARG A 126 3.86 15.78 1.36
CA ARG A 126 3.28 17.00 0.79
C ARG A 126 3.58 17.05 -0.71
N PHE A 127 2.52 17.19 -1.50
CA PHE A 127 2.59 17.50 -2.92
C PHE A 127 2.68 19.02 -3.10
N VAL A 128 3.51 19.47 -4.04
CA VAL A 128 3.84 20.89 -4.28
C VAL A 128 3.61 21.29 -5.73
#